data_AF-A0ABD5UVZ1-F1
#
_entry.id   AF-A0ABD5UVZ1-F1
#
_cell.length_a   1.000
_cell.length_b   1.000
_cell.length_c   1.000
_cell.angle_alpha   90.00
_cell.angle_beta   90.00
_cell.angle_gamma   90.00
#
_symmetry.space_group_name_H-M   'P 1'
#
loop_
_entity.id
_entity.type
_entity.pdbx_description
1 polymer ?
#
loop_
_entity_poly.entity_id
_entity_poly.type
_entity_poly.pdbx_seq_one_letter_code
_entity_poly.pdbx_strand_id
1 'polypeptide(L)'
;MIASYLLVAVGLSLPFVIGTGFVFATMSMGGAGLSNALLNVVFLLTIAYVIVLPLVAGVGLPRIGLDWDPADYGVGTWLLLVGAMVWYAAVFVIPLAFFAFVLALPTG
;
A
#
# COMPACT_ATOMS: atom_id res chain seq x y z
N MET A 1 5.72 -5.28 -22.09
CA MET A 1 5.02 -5.96 -20.99
C MET A 1 5.77 -5.80 -19.66
N ILE A 2 6.94 -6.42 -19.43
CA ILE A 2 7.67 -6.33 -18.14
C ILE A 2 8.00 -4.89 -17.69
N ALA A 3 8.47 -4.03 -18.60
CA ALA A 3 8.81 -2.64 -18.26
C ALA A 3 7.59 -1.84 -17.75
N SER A 4 6.40 -2.10 -18.29
CA SER A 4 5.15 -1.45 -17.86
C SER A 4 4.73 -1.89 -16.46
N TYR A 5 4.82 -3.20 -16.15
CA TYR A 5 4.53 -3.71 -14.81
C TYR A 5 5.52 -3.23 -13.76
N LEU A 6 6.81 -3.13 -14.12
CA LEU A 6 7.83 -2.55 -13.23
C LEU A 6 7.53 -1.09 -12.91
N LEU A 7 7.16 -0.29 -13.91
CA LEU A 7 6.84 1.12 -13.70
C LEU A 7 5.59 1.31 -12.82
N VAL A 8 4.56 0.48 -13.03
CA VAL A 8 3.38 0.45 -12.15
C VAL A 8 3.76 0.02 -10.73
N ALA A 9 4.59 -1.02 -10.59
CA ALA A 9 5.02 -1.51 -9.29
C ALA A 9 5.85 -0.46 -8.52
N VAL A 10 6.76 0.23 -9.21
CA VAL A 10 7.53 1.34 -8.63
C VAL A 10 6.61 2.48 -8.24
N GLY A 11 5.69 2.89 -9.12
CA GLY A 11 4.74 3.97 -8.86
C GLY A 11 3.85 3.68 -7.65
N LEU A 12 3.34 2.45 -7.55
CA LEU A 12 2.54 1.97 -6.42
C LEU A 12 3.37 1.74 -5.14
N SER A 13 4.70 1.72 -5.21
CA SER A 13 5.54 1.69 -4.01
C SER A 13 5.77 3.08 -3.42
N LEU A 14 5.61 4.15 -4.21
CA LEU A 14 5.92 5.52 -3.79
C LEU A 14 5.13 5.98 -2.56
N PRO A 15 3.81 5.73 -2.43
CA PRO A 15 3.07 6.18 -1.25
C PRO A 15 3.59 5.58 0.06
N PHE A 16 4.04 4.31 0.04
CA PHE A 16 4.65 3.66 1.21
C PHE A 16 5.98 4.31 1.57
N VAL A 17 6.86 4.50 0.59
CA VAL A 17 8.19 5.09 0.81
C VAL A 17 8.07 6.55 1.26
N ILE A 18 7.25 7.35 0.58
CA ILE A 18 7.05 8.76 0.90
C ILE A 18 6.38 8.92 2.27
N GLY A 19 5.29 8.18 2.54
CA GLY A 19 4.58 8.26 3.80
C GLY A 19 5.47 7.89 4.99
N THR A 20 6.23 6.80 4.85
CA THR A 20 7.18 6.35 5.88
C THR A 20 8.31 7.36 6.07
N GLY A 21 8.93 7.82 4.97
CA GLY A 21 10.01 8.80 5.01
C GLY A 21 9.57 10.13 5.63
N PHE A 22 8.34 10.57 5.33
CA PHE A 22 7.77 11.78 5.94
C PHE A 22 7.60 11.64 7.46
N VAL A 23 7.13 10.48 7.94
CA VAL A 23 7.03 10.23 9.39
C VAL A 23 8.40 10.32 10.06
N PHE A 24 9.43 9.67 9.51
CA PHE A 24 10.78 9.75 10.07
C PHE A 24 11.40 11.15 9.99
N ALA A 25 11.05 11.94 8.97
CA ALA A 25 11.56 13.30 8.82
C ALA A 25 10.91 14.31 9.79
N THR A 26 9.75 13.99 10.36
CA THR A 26 8.93 14.94 11.13
C THR A 26 8.71 14.56 12.58
N MET A 27 8.92 13.29 12.94
CA MET A 27 8.70 12.78 14.30
C MET A 27 10.04 12.56 15.03
N SER A 28 10.07 12.87 16.33
CA SER A 28 11.20 12.51 17.17
C SER A 28 11.11 11.03 17.61
N MET A 29 12.26 10.41 17.86
CA MET A 29 12.35 9.01 18.34
C MET A 29 11.89 8.85 19.81
N GLY A 30 11.57 9.95 20.50
CA GLY A 30 11.19 9.93 21.91
C GLY A 30 9.68 9.77 22.09
N GLY A 31 9.25 8.55 22.43
CA GLY A 31 7.87 8.25 22.83
C GLY A 31 6.98 7.67 21.72
N ALA A 32 5.71 7.40 22.06
CA ALA A 32 4.75 6.68 21.21
C ALA A 32 4.29 7.45 19.94
N GLY A 33 4.74 8.70 19.75
CA GLY A 33 4.36 9.51 18.58
C GLY A 33 4.81 8.89 17.26
N LEU A 34 6.05 8.39 17.22
CA LEU A 34 6.62 7.77 16.02
C LEU A 34 5.88 6.47 15.64
N SER A 35 5.65 5.58 16.60
CA SER A 35 4.93 4.32 16.35
C SER A 35 3.50 4.56 15.88
N ASN A 36 2.78 5.49 16.52
CA ASN A 36 1.41 5.84 16.14
C ASN A 36 1.36 6.46 14.74
N ALA A 37 2.30 7.34 14.39
CA ALA A 37 2.38 7.93 13.06
C ALA A 37 2.64 6.88 11.97
N LEU A 38 3.55 5.92 12.21
CA LEU A 38 3.79 4.80 11.30
C LEU A 38 2.55 3.91 11.14
N LEU A 39 1.85 3.57 12.24
CA LEU A 39 0.61 2.79 12.17
C LEU A 39 -0.50 3.53 11.40
N ASN A 40 -0.59 4.85 11.52
CA ASN A 40 -1.54 5.65 10.72
C ASN A 40 -1.24 5.57 9.22
N VAL A 41 0.03 5.66 8.82
CA VAL A 41 0.45 5.48 7.41
C VAL A 41 0.05 4.09 6.93
N VAL A 42 0.38 3.05 7.70
CA VAL A 42 0.05 1.67 7.36
C VAL A 42 -1.46 1.47 7.21
N PHE A 43 -2.25 1.99 8.15
CA PHE A 43 -3.71 1.86 8.14
C PHE A 43 -4.34 2.53 6.91
N LEU A 44 -3.97 3.79 6.64
CA LEU A 44 -4.48 4.53 5.50
C LEU A 44 -4.11 3.87 4.17
N LEU A 45 -2.85 3.43 4.04
CA LEU A 45 -2.40 2.75 2.83
C LEU A 45 -3.00 1.36 2.68
N THR A 46 -3.29 0.66 3.78
CA THR A 46 -4.02 -0.61 3.73
C THR A 46 -5.42 -0.41 3.15
N ILE A 47 -6.17 0.58 3.62
CA ILE A 47 -7.48 0.92 3.03
C ILE A 47 -7.34 1.27 1.56
N ALA A 48 -6.37 2.13 1.23
CA ALA A 48 -6.16 2.56 -0.15
C ALA A 48 -5.83 1.39 -1.08
N TYR A 49 -4.99 0.44 -0.67
CA TYR A 49 -4.48 -0.63 -1.54
C TYR A 49 -5.35 -1.89 -1.54
N VAL A 50 -6.00 -2.21 -0.43
CA VAL A 50 -6.83 -3.42 -0.30
C VAL A 50 -8.27 -3.17 -0.73
N ILE A 51 -8.76 -1.94 -0.62
CA ILE A 51 -10.17 -1.61 -0.92
C ILE A 51 -10.25 -0.65 -2.10
N VAL A 52 -9.67 0.54 -1.98
CA VAL A 52 -9.90 1.62 -2.95
C VAL A 52 -9.31 1.28 -4.31
N LEU A 53 -8.03 0.92 -4.36
CA LEU A 53 -7.29 0.63 -5.59
C LEU A 53 -7.94 -0.48 -6.44
N PRO A 54 -8.30 -1.65 -5.89
CA PRO A 54 -8.96 -2.70 -6.68
C PRO A 54 -10.37 -2.33 -7.13
N LEU A 55 -11.13 -1.59 -6.31
CA LEU A 55 -12.44 -1.08 -6.74
C LEU A 55 -12.29 -0.03 -7.85
N VAL A 56 -11.34 0.90 -7.73
CA VAL A 56 -11.07 1.87 -8.78
C VAL A 56 -10.62 1.16 -10.05
N ALA A 57 -9.67 0.24 -9.96
CA ALA A 57 -9.13 -0.47 -11.12
C ALA A 57 -10.17 -1.38 -11.79
N GLY A 58 -10.86 -2.23 -11.03
CA GLY A 58 -11.80 -3.22 -11.57
C GLY A 58 -13.21 -2.71 -11.85
N VAL A 59 -13.62 -1.59 -11.23
CA VAL A 59 -15.01 -1.09 -11.28
C VAL A 59 -15.06 0.36 -11.73
N GLY A 60 -14.22 1.23 -11.17
CA GLY A 60 -14.24 2.68 -11.44
C GLY A 60 -13.77 3.06 -12.84
N LEU A 61 -12.54 2.71 -13.19
CA LEU A 61 -11.90 3.04 -14.48
C LEU A 61 -12.73 2.60 -15.71
N PRO A 62 -13.31 1.38 -15.74
CA PRO A 62 -14.13 0.95 -16.87
C PRO A 62 -15.37 1.82 -17.08
N ARG A 63 -15.99 2.30 -15.99
CA ARG A 63 -17.20 3.13 -16.04
C ARG A 63 -16.96 4.54 -16.57
N ILE A 64 -15.70 4.98 -16.58
CA ILE A 64 -15.30 6.27 -17.15
C ILE A 64 -14.62 6.12 -18.52
N GLY A 65 -14.69 4.92 -19.11
CA GLY A 65 -14.13 4.64 -20.44
C GLY A 65 -12.61 4.41 -20.46
N LEU A 66 -11.96 4.28 -19.29
CA LEU A 66 -10.56 3.90 -19.22
C LEU A 66 -10.43 2.38 -19.03
N ASP A 67 -10.38 1.67 -20.14
CA ASP A 67 -10.21 0.22 -20.13
C ASP A 67 -8.72 -0.16 -20.18
N TRP A 68 -8.25 -0.83 -19.13
CA TRP A 68 -6.86 -1.29 -19.02
C TRP A 68 -6.73 -2.82 -19.09
N ASP A 69 -7.84 -3.55 -19.06
CA ASP A 69 -7.84 -5.00 -18.94
C ASP A 69 -8.44 -5.69 -20.18
N PRO A 70 -7.59 -6.24 -21.07
CA PRO A 70 -8.04 -7.00 -22.23
C PRO A 70 -8.81 -8.29 -21.89
N ALA A 71 -8.79 -8.73 -20.63
CA ALA A 71 -9.50 -9.92 -20.16
C ALA A 71 -10.93 -9.65 -19.67
N ASP A 72 -11.48 -8.47 -19.99
CA ASP A 72 -12.86 -8.06 -19.70
C ASP A 72 -13.23 -8.19 -18.20
N TYR A 73 -12.27 -7.87 -17.32
CA TYR A 73 -12.46 -7.86 -15.86
C TYR A 73 -12.90 -9.22 -15.29
N GLY A 74 -12.52 -10.30 -15.98
CA GLY A 74 -12.79 -11.68 -15.56
C GLY A 74 -12.02 -12.10 -14.31
N VAL A 75 -12.15 -13.38 -13.94
CA VAL A 75 -11.56 -13.94 -12.70
C VAL A 75 -10.05 -13.70 -12.61
N GLY A 76 -9.33 -13.81 -13.73
CA GLY A 76 -7.87 -13.57 -13.76
C GLY A 76 -7.46 -12.18 -13.30
N THR A 77 -8.26 -11.16 -13.63
CA THR A 77 -8.03 -9.76 -13.26
C THR A 77 -8.21 -9.56 -11.77
N TRP A 78 -9.26 -10.13 -11.20
CA TRP A 78 -9.49 -10.09 -9.75
C TRP A 78 -8.42 -10.86 -8.98
N LEU A 79 -7.96 -12.00 -9.49
CA LEU A 79 -6.82 -12.72 -8.92
C LEU A 79 -5.53 -11.90 -8.98
N LEU A 80 -5.27 -11.17 -10.07
CA LEU A 80 -4.13 -10.27 -10.17
C LEU A 80 -4.22 -9.13 -9.15
N LEU A 81 -5.40 -8.51 -9.01
CA LEU A 81 -5.62 -7.43 -8.05
C LEU A 81 -5.44 -7.93 -6.61
N VAL A 82 -6.03 -9.08 -6.25
CA VAL A 82 -5.83 -9.72 -4.93
C VAL A 82 -4.36 -10.09 -4.72
N GLY A 83 -3.69 -10.64 -5.73
CA GLY A 83 -2.26 -10.93 -5.69
C GLY A 83 -1.43 -9.68 -5.40
N ALA A 84 -1.78 -8.55 -6.01
CA ALA A 84 -1.14 -7.26 -5.72
C ALA A 84 -1.43 -6.80 -4.28
N MET A 85 -2.66 -6.93 -3.77
CA MET A 85 -2.98 -6.60 -2.37
C MET A 85 -2.09 -7.39 -1.41
N VAL A 86 -1.99 -8.70 -1.62
CA VAL A 86 -1.14 -9.60 -0.81
C VAL A 86 0.33 -9.20 -0.91
N TRP A 87 0.81 -8.88 -2.11
CA TRP A 87 2.19 -8.45 -2.34
C TRP A 87 2.53 -7.18 -1.55
N TYR A 88 1.75 -6.10 -1.69
CA TYR A 88 2.02 -4.85 -0.96
C TYR A 88 1.81 -5.00 0.54
N ALA A 89 0.89 -5.87 0.96
CA ALA A 89 0.73 -6.19 2.36
C ALA A 89 2.00 -6.87 2.92
N ALA A 90 2.53 -7.86 2.21
CA ALA A 90 3.72 -8.60 2.62
C ALA A 90 4.99 -7.75 2.61
N VAL A 91 5.16 -6.89 1.59
CA VAL A 91 6.39 -6.09 1.41
C VAL A 91 6.41 -4.84 2.28
N PHE A 92 5.26 -4.20 2.52
CA PHE A 92 5.20 -2.91 3.23
C PHE A 92 4.37 -2.96 4.50
N VAL A 93 3.08 -3.32 4.41
CA VAL A 93 2.14 -3.21 5.54
C VAL A 93 2.61 -4.02 6.74
N ILE A 94 2.91 -5.30 6.55
CA ILE A 94 3.29 -6.21 7.63
C ILE A 94 4.64 -5.79 8.26
N PRO A 95 5.72 -5.55 7.48
CA PRO A 95 6.98 -5.10 8.07
C PRO A 95 6.88 -3.76 8.80
N LEU A 96 6.17 -2.78 8.23
CA LEU A 96 6.01 -1.46 8.86
C LEU A 96 5.16 -1.54 10.13
N ALA A 97 4.05 -2.29 10.11
CA ALA A 97 3.22 -2.50 11.29
C ALA A 97 4.02 -3.20 12.40
N PHE A 98 4.73 -4.28 12.05
CA PHE A 98 5.58 -5.00 12.99
C PHE A 98 6.63 -4.08 13.61
N PHE A 99 7.35 -3.32 12.78
CA PHE A 99 8.34 -2.37 13.25
C PHE A 99 7.72 -1.30 14.17
N ALA A 100 6.57 -0.74 13.81
CA ALA A 100 5.88 0.23 14.65
C ALA A 100 5.44 -0.36 16.00
N PHE A 101 4.99 -1.62 16.03
CA PHE A 101 4.69 -2.30 17.29
C PHE A 101 5.93 -2.53 18.15
N VAL A 102 7.07 -2.90 17.57
CA VAL A 102 8.33 -3.03 18.31
C VAL A 102 8.73 -1.69 18.93
N LEU A 103 8.60 -0.58 18.19
CA LEU A 103 8.87 0.77 18.71
C LEU A 103 7.94 1.19 19.85
N ALA A 104 6.72 0.63 19.91
CA ALA A 104 5.75 0.94 20.95
C ALA A 104 5.97 0.15 22.26
N LEU A 105 6.84 -0.86 22.25
CA LEU A 105 7.12 -1.65 23.45
C LEU A 105 7.87 -0.79 24.50
N PRO A 106 7.59 -0.98 25.80
CA PRO A 106 8.33 -0.30 26.85
C PRO A 106 9.82 -0.66 26.77
N THR A 107 10.67 0.32 26.46
CA THR A 107 12.11 0.22 26.69
C THR A 107 12.35 0.72 28.11
N GLY A 108 12.67 -0.18 29.03
CA GLY A 108 12.86 0.12 30.46
C GLY A 108 13.88 1.22 30.75
#